data_AF-A0A836R856-F1
#
_entry.id   AF-A0A836R856-F1
#
_cell.length_a   1.000
_cell.length_b   1.000
_cell.length_c   1.000
_cell.angle_alpha   90.00
_cell.angle_beta   90.00
_cell.angle_gamma   90.00
#
_symmetry.space_group_name_H-M   'P 1'
#
loop_
_entity.id
_entity.type
_entity.pdbx_description
1 polymer ?
#
loop_
_entity_poly.entity_id
_entity_poly.type
_entity_poly.pdbx_seq_one_letter_code
_entity_poly.pdbx_strand_id
1 'polypeptide(L)' 'VLTGDELAVEVSKAIGHKCPRCWKIKTNIGEDPEYPDLCLECATDLRQLSK' A
#
# COMPACT_ATOMS: atom_id res chain seq x y z
N VAL A 1 -2.35 11.55 38.79
CA VAL A 1 -2.44 10.88 37.47
C VAL A 1 -1.35 11.45 36.59
N LEU A 2 -0.31 10.64 36.33
CA LEU A 2 0.62 10.71 35.19
C LEU A 2 1.02 9.23 34.96
N THR A 3 0.21 8.42 34.27
CA THR A 3 0.15 8.18 32.80
C THR A 3 1.35 7.41 32.26
N GLY A 4 1.16 6.08 32.14
CA GLY A 4 1.76 5.17 31.14
C GLY A 4 3.27 4.99 31.13
N ASP A 5 3.73 3.76 31.31
CA ASP A 5 5.09 3.33 30.95
C ASP A 5 5.43 3.81 29.53
N GLU A 6 6.66 4.31 29.33
CA GLU A 6 7.10 5.00 28.11
C GLU A 6 6.75 4.21 26.84
N LEU A 7 5.91 4.78 25.97
CA LEU A 7 5.54 4.19 24.69
C LEU A 7 6.79 4.04 23.80
N ALA A 8 7.24 2.81 23.59
CA ALA A 8 8.35 2.50 22.68
C ALA A 8 7.82 2.23 21.25
N VAL A 9 8.42 2.88 20.26
CA VAL A 9 8.07 2.75 18.84
C VAL A 9 9.33 2.42 18.03
N GLU A 10 9.25 1.37 17.21
CA GLU A 10 10.29 1.02 16.23
C GLU A 10 9.78 1.27 14.81
N VAL A 11 10.64 1.87 13.97
CA VAL A 11 10.31 2.18 12.57
C VAL A 11 11.30 1.46 11.66
N SER A 12 10.78 0.69 10.72
CA SER A 12 11.57 -0.02 9.71
C SER A 12 11.00 0.19 8.30
N LYS A 13 11.81 -0.09 7.28
CA LYS A 13 11.39 0.06 5.89
C LYS A 13 10.35 -1.01 5.54
N ALA A 14 9.22 -0.59 4.99
CA ALA A 14 8.19 -1.51 4.50
C ALA A 14 8.69 -2.38 3.34
N ILE A 15 8.23 -3.62 3.28
CA ILE A 15 8.57 -4.60 2.24
C ILE A 15 7.74 -4.37 0.98
N GLY A 16 8.39 -4.39 -0.18
CA GLY A 16 7.75 -4.26 -1.49
C GLY A 16 8.13 -2.97 -2.21
N HIS A 17 7.27 -2.55 -3.12
CA HIS A 17 7.50 -1.42 -4.02
C HIS A 17 6.41 -0.36 -3.87
N LYS A 18 6.73 0.90 -4.19
CA LYS A 18 5.77 2.01 -4.12
C LYS A 18 4.82 1.96 -5.31
N CYS A 19 3.52 1.88 -5.05
CA CYS A 19 2.50 1.98 -6.09
C CYS A 19 2.44 3.43 -6.62
N PRO A 20 2.52 3.68 -7.95
CA PRO A 20 2.55 5.03 -8.51
C PRO A 20 1.21 5.77 -8.34
N ARG A 21 0.09 5.05 -8.18
CA ARG A 21 -1.26 5.63 -8.01
C ARG A 21 -1.58 6.01 -6.57
N CYS A 22 -1.44 5.08 -5.62
CA CYS A 22 -1.84 5.30 -4.22
C CYS A 22 -0.67 5.61 -3.26
N TRP A 23 0.58 5.54 -3.75
CA TRP A 23 1.82 5.80 -3.00
C TRP A 23 2.10 4.90 -1.79
N LYS A 24 1.29 3.84 -1.59
CA LYS A 24 1.55 2.82 -0.58
C LYS A 24 2.65 1.88 -1.04
N ILE A 25 3.46 1.39 -0.09
CA ILE A 25 4.37 0.27 -0.33
C ILE A 25 3.55 -1.02 -0.34
N LYS A 26 3.70 -1.82 -1.39
CA LYS A 26 2.89 -3.00 -1.70
C LYS A 26 3.75 -4.12 -2.27
N THR A 27 3.39 -5.35 -1.96
CA THR A 27 4.06 -6.56 -2.47
C THR A 27 3.40 -7.13 -3.72
N ASN A 28 2.19 -6.66 -4.04
CA ASN A 28 1.33 -7.15 -5.12
C ASN A 28 1.29 -6.20 -6.33
N ILE A 29 2.35 -5.42 -6.55
CA ILE A 29 2.44 -4.59 -7.76
C ILE A 29 2.66 -5.51 -8.96
N GLY A 30 1.82 -5.35 -9.99
CA GLY A 30 1.91 -6.11 -11.24
C GLY A 30 1.25 -7.48 -11.23
N GLU A 31 0.49 -7.82 -10.19
CA GLU A 31 -0.33 -9.05 -10.19
C GLU A 31 -1.50 -9.00 -11.19
N ASP A 32 -1.93 -7.81 -11.59
CA ASP A 32 -2.94 -7.61 -12.64
C ASP A 32 -2.25 -7.35 -13.99
N PRO A 33 -2.39 -8.26 -14.99
CA PRO A 33 -1.73 -8.11 -16.29
C PRO A 33 -2.18 -6.88 -17.10
N GLU A 34 -3.38 -6.36 -16.86
CA GLU A 34 -3.90 -5.17 -17.54
C GLU A 34 -3.36 -3.88 -16.91
N TYR A 35 -2.92 -3.96 -15.65
CA TYR A 35 -2.34 -2.86 -14.89
C TYR A 35 -1.00 -3.26 -14.23
N PRO A 36 0.04 -3.57 -15.03
CA PRO A 36 1.28 -4.18 -14.55
C PRO A 36 2.10 -3.30 -13.59
N ASP A 37 1.85 -1.99 -13.59
CA ASP A 37 2.55 -1.03 -12.71
C ASP A 37 1.77 -0.71 -11.43
N LEU A 38 0.56 -1.27 -11.25
CA LEU A 38 -0.32 -0.94 -10.13
C LEU A 38 -0.41 -2.09 -9.12
N CYS A 39 -0.76 -1.74 -7.88
CA CYS A 39 -1.21 -2.74 -6.91
C CYS A 39 -2.64 -3.20 -7.22
N LEU A 40 -2.99 -4.40 -6.77
CA LEU A 40 -4.28 -5.05 -7.07
C LEU A 40 -5.50 -4.19 -6.71
N GLU A 41 -5.48 -3.46 -5.60
CA GLU A 41 -6.59 -2.58 -5.21
C GLU A 41 -6.77 -1.42 -6.19
N CYS A 42 -5.67 -0.77 -6.60
CA CYS A 42 -5.71 0.30 -7.57
C CYS A 42 -6.21 -0.17 -8.95
N ALA A 43 -5.81 -1.36 -9.37
CA ALA A 43 -6.31 -1.99 -10.59
C ALA A 43 -7.83 -2.27 -10.50
N THR A 44 -8.27 -2.79 -9.35
CA THR A 44 -9.70 -3.05 -9.07
C THR A 44 -10.53 -1.77 -9.11
N ASP A 45 -10.06 -0.70 -8.46
CA ASP A 45 -10.73 0.60 -8.43
C ASP A 45 -10.92 1.18 -9.84
N LEU A 46 -9.91 1.08 -10.71
CA LEU A 46 -10.00 1.57 -12.09
C LEU A 46 -11.06 0.83 -12.91
N ARG A 47 -11.19 -0.49 -12.74
CA ARG A 47 -12.25 -1.29 -13.38
C ARG A 47 -13.65 -0.90 -12.91
N GLN A 48 -13.78 -0.44 -11.66
CA GLN A 48 -15.07 0.03 -11.13
C GLN A 48 -15.44 1.41 -11.68
N LEU A 49 -14.46 2.29 -11.87
CA LEU A 49 -14.66 3.63 -12.42
C LEU A 49 -14.96 3.64 -13.93
N SER A 50 -14.65 2.55 -14.65
CA SER A 50 -14.96 2.40 -16.08
C SER A 50 -16.38 1.86 -16.36
N LYS A 51 -17.23 1.76 -15.33
CA LYS A 51 -18.67 1.51 -15.48
C LYS A 51 -19.43 2.82 -15.44
#